data_AF-A0AAW4VHJ9-F1
#
_entry.id   AF-A0AAW4VHJ9-F1
#
_cell.length_a   1.000
_cell.length_b   1.000
_cell.length_c   1.000
_cell.angle_alpha   90.00
_cell.angle_beta   90.00
_cell.angle_gamma   90.00
#
_symmetry.space_group_name_H-M   'P 1'
#
loop_
_entity.id
_entity.type
_entity.pdbx_description
1 polymer ?
#
loop_
_entity_poly.entity_id
_entity_poly.type
_entity_poly.pdbx_seq_one_letter_code
_entity_poly.pdbx_strand_id
1 'polypeptide(L)'
;MKRKNKGFTLVEIIVVLLIIAILAAIAIPACQGYIEESRESRDLFNIRTACTDIIAMGKTGYKTDIVREVELTQKKDDWQAFDPVTIAGITHKKSDGDTDNWKGIPKADGVCEISYNKEKNTVVFNWKGSKTEESTIDFTLGLHQALDASGLLTGTLKDLHFFEIDSTYRKSDMAKEIRKYIKDNSLLNHGTWAYYGDATKNSERYLFWTSFDLNKDKSLANKEIPVIISTADGKYYVSSSKATQRNYNGVTYITIVDKKGNSSQYKPYIEKGTKYDSLEDAYKAYANVVKNGYPDYKDTLPQ
;
A
#
# COMPACT_ATOMS: atom_id res chain seq x y z
N MET A 1 -7.89 -10.87 -76.80
CA MET A 1 -7.50 -11.82 -75.72
C MET A 1 -8.32 -11.53 -74.47
N LYS A 2 -9.28 -12.40 -74.10
CA LYS A 2 -10.02 -12.26 -72.82
C LYS A 2 -9.15 -12.79 -71.68
N ARG A 3 -8.74 -11.93 -70.74
CA ARG A 3 -8.07 -12.35 -69.51
C ARG A 3 -9.09 -13.11 -68.64
N LYS A 4 -8.85 -14.41 -68.40
CA LYS A 4 -9.59 -15.20 -67.41
C LYS A 4 -9.07 -14.83 -66.02
N ASN A 5 -9.59 -13.75 -65.44
CA ASN A 5 -9.35 -13.44 -64.04
C ASN A 5 -10.21 -14.39 -63.21
N LYS A 6 -9.67 -15.56 -62.85
CA LYS A 6 -10.31 -16.46 -61.88
C LYS A 6 -10.26 -15.77 -60.51
N GLY A 7 -11.38 -15.24 -60.05
CA GLY A 7 -11.53 -14.75 -58.68
C GLY A 7 -11.62 -15.92 -57.70
N PHE A 8 -11.28 -15.67 -56.44
CA PHE A 8 -11.46 -16.63 -55.35
C PHE A 8 -12.96 -16.82 -55.07
N THR A 9 -13.37 -18.06 -54.80
CA THR A 9 -14.72 -18.39 -54.38
C THR A 9 -14.89 -18.13 -52.88
N LEU A 10 -16.13 -17.85 -52.46
CA LEU A 10 -16.47 -17.65 -51.04
C LEU A 10 -16.10 -18.88 -50.19
N VAL A 11 -16.30 -20.08 -50.73
CA VAL A 11 -15.98 -21.35 -50.06
C VAL A 11 -14.48 -21.49 -49.81
N GLU A 12 -13.65 -21.15 -50.80
CA GLU A 12 -12.19 -21.18 -50.65
C GLU A 12 -11.71 -20.24 -49.52
N ILE A 13 -12.30 -19.05 -49.42
CA ILE A 13 -11.97 -18.09 -48.35
C ILE A 13 -12.40 -18.64 -46.98
N ILE A 14 -13.58 -19.24 -46.86
CA ILE A 14 -14.07 -19.80 -45.58
C ILE A 14 -13.18 -20.94 -45.09
N VAL A 15 -12.75 -21.84 -45.98
CA VAL A 15 -11.86 -22.95 -45.62
C VAL A 15 -10.51 -22.43 -45.13
N VAL A 16 -9.95 -21.41 -45.79
CA VAL A 16 -8.68 -20.79 -45.38
C VAL A 16 -8.82 -20.13 -44.00
N LEU A 17 -9.90 -19.38 -43.76
CA LEU A 17 -10.15 -18.75 -42.45
C LEU A 17 -10.31 -19.77 -41.33
N LEU A 18 -10.97 -20.91 -41.59
CA LEU A 18 -11.09 -22.00 -40.62
C LEU A 18 -9.72 -22.58 -40.24
N ILE A 19 -8.85 -22.84 -41.22
CA ILE A 19 -7.50 -23.36 -40.96
C ILE A 19 -6.68 -22.34 -40.16
N ILE A 20 -6.72 -21.05 -40.51
CA ILE A 20 -6.03 -19.98 -39.78
C ILE A 20 -6.54 -19.91 -38.33
N ALA A 21 -7.86 -20.02 -38.10
CA ALA A 21 -8.43 -19.97 -36.76
C ALA A 21 -7.95 -21.15 -35.89
N ILE A 22 -7.91 -22.37 -36.44
CA ILE A 22 -7.41 -23.56 -35.74
C ILE A 22 -5.93 -23.41 -35.41
N LEU A 23 -5.11 -22.96 -36.37
CA LEU A 23 -3.68 -22.73 -36.17
C LEU A 23 -3.43 -21.64 -35.11
N ALA A 24 -4.16 -20.52 -35.16
CA ALA A 24 -4.05 -19.44 -34.20
C ALA A 24 -4.43 -19.89 -32.77
N ALA A 25 -5.45 -20.74 -32.64
CA ALA A 25 -5.88 -21.27 -31.34
C ALA A 25 -4.79 -22.09 -30.64
N ILE A 26 -3.92 -22.78 -31.39
CA ILE A 26 -2.80 -23.55 -30.85
C ILE A 26 -1.54 -22.66 -30.68
N ALA A 27 -1.28 -21.79 -31.66
CA ALA A 27 -0.07 -20.97 -31.68
C ALA A 27 -0.04 -19.87 -30.61
N ILE A 28 -1.17 -19.20 -30.34
CA ILE A 28 -1.20 -18.07 -29.39
C ILE A 28 -0.83 -18.51 -27.95
N PRO A 29 -1.42 -19.58 -27.38
CA PRO A 29 -1.03 -20.06 -26.05
C PRO A 29 0.44 -20.49 -25.98
N ALA A 30 0.96 -21.13 -27.04
CA ALA A 30 2.36 -21.55 -27.11
C ALA A 30 3.31 -20.33 -27.11
N CYS A 31 3.03 -19.33 -27.93
CA CYS A 31 3.82 -18.09 -27.99
C CYS A 31 3.82 -17.32 -26.66
N GLN A 32 2.73 -17.34 -25.90
CA GLN A 32 2.69 -16.71 -24.58
C GLN A 32 3.69 -17.34 -23.61
N GLY A 33 3.87 -18.67 -23.62
CA GLY A 33 4.87 -19.35 -22.78
C GLY A 33 6.29 -18.90 -23.12
N TYR A 34 6.65 -18.88 -24.41
CA TYR A 34 7.98 -18.45 -24.86
C TYR A 34 8.27 -16.98 -24.55
N ILE A 35 7.27 -16.10 -24.62
CA ILE A 35 7.43 -14.69 -24.27
C ILE A 35 7.71 -14.54 -22.76
N GLU A 36 7.03 -15.30 -21.91
CA GLU A 36 7.28 -15.28 -20.46
C GLU A 36 8.65 -15.86 -20.11
N GLU A 37 9.08 -16.96 -20.73
CA GLU A 37 10.43 -17.52 -20.57
C GLU A 37 11.54 -16.53 -20.97
N SER A 38 11.30 -15.75 -22.05
CA SER A 38 12.22 -14.68 -22.48
C SER A 38 12.28 -13.54 -21.46
N ARG A 39 11.13 -13.15 -20.88
CA ARG A 39 11.06 -12.14 -19.81
C ARG A 39 11.80 -12.61 -18.56
N GLU A 40 11.54 -13.84 -18.11
CA GLU A 40 12.25 -14.45 -16.98
C GLU A 40 13.76 -14.50 -17.22
N SER A 41 14.20 -14.89 -18.41
CA SER A 41 15.63 -14.93 -18.77
C SER A 41 16.29 -13.55 -18.63
N ARG A 42 15.57 -12.49 -19.03
CA ARG A 42 16.03 -11.10 -18.85
C ARG A 42 16.05 -10.69 -17.39
N ASP A 43 15.00 -11.02 -16.63
CA ASP A 43 14.89 -10.70 -15.22
C ASP A 43 16.03 -11.38 -14.42
N LEU A 44 16.28 -12.68 -14.68
CA LEU A 44 17.39 -13.44 -14.10
C LEU A 44 18.76 -12.86 -14.46
N PHE A 45 18.95 -12.36 -15.68
CA PHE A 45 20.18 -11.68 -16.07
C PHE A 45 20.42 -10.40 -15.26
N ASN A 46 19.39 -9.57 -15.11
CA ASN A 46 19.45 -8.34 -14.33
C ASN A 46 19.70 -8.63 -12.84
N ILE A 47 19.02 -9.63 -12.28
CA ILE A 47 19.21 -10.08 -10.89
C ILE A 47 20.65 -10.57 -10.67
N ARG A 48 21.21 -11.37 -11.57
CA ARG A 48 22.60 -11.84 -11.47
C ARG A 48 23.61 -10.69 -11.52
N THR A 49 23.34 -9.69 -12.34
CA THR A 49 24.15 -8.46 -12.42
C THR A 49 24.12 -7.72 -11.08
N ALA A 50 22.92 -7.47 -10.54
CA ALA A 50 22.75 -6.82 -9.24
C ALA A 50 23.37 -7.62 -8.07
N CYS A 51 23.30 -8.95 -8.10
CA CYS A 51 23.99 -9.81 -7.13
C CYS A 51 25.50 -9.62 -7.16
N THR A 52 26.09 -9.55 -8.35
CA THR A 52 27.54 -9.36 -8.52
C THR A 52 27.98 -8.04 -7.89
N ASP A 53 27.23 -6.97 -8.14
CA ASP A 53 27.48 -5.65 -7.55
C ASP A 53 27.34 -5.67 -6.03
N ILE A 54 26.27 -6.27 -5.51
CA ILE A 54 26.01 -6.37 -4.07
C ILE A 54 27.11 -7.17 -3.36
N ILE A 55 27.50 -8.33 -3.91
CA ILE A 55 28.54 -9.18 -3.32
C ILE A 55 29.88 -8.45 -3.32
N ALA A 56 30.21 -7.73 -4.40
CA ALA A 56 31.42 -6.92 -4.47
C ALA A 56 31.42 -5.82 -3.39
N MET A 57 30.32 -5.07 -3.28
CA MET A 57 30.19 -4.01 -2.27
C MET A 57 30.18 -4.56 -0.83
N GLY A 58 29.46 -5.65 -0.58
CA GLY A 58 29.37 -6.30 0.73
C GLY A 58 30.71 -6.82 1.25
N LYS A 59 31.55 -7.38 0.36
CA LYS A 59 32.90 -7.87 0.71
C LYS A 59 33.90 -6.76 1.06
N THR A 60 33.71 -5.55 0.51
CA THR A 60 34.59 -4.40 0.83
C THR A 60 34.28 -3.76 2.19
N GLY A 61 33.19 -4.16 2.85
CA GLY A 61 32.83 -3.65 4.18
C GLY A 61 32.31 -2.21 4.20
N TYR A 62 32.04 -1.60 3.04
CA TYR A 62 31.73 -0.18 2.92
C TYR A 62 30.32 0.19 3.40
N LYS A 63 29.35 -0.76 3.41
CA LYS A 63 27.98 -0.59 3.92
C LYS A 63 27.39 -1.93 4.37
N THR A 64 26.62 -1.94 5.47
CA THR A 64 25.99 -3.15 6.04
C THR A 64 24.58 -3.41 5.52
N ASP A 65 23.92 -2.41 4.96
CA ASP A 65 22.50 -2.47 4.53
C ASP A 65 22.38 -2.14 3.04
N ILE A 66 23.08 -2.91 2.19
CA ILE A 66 23.03 -2.72 0.75
C ILE A 66 21.83 -3.48 0.20
N VAL A 67 20.89 -2.73 -0.36
CA VAL A 67 19.73 -3.25 -1.08
C VAL A 67 19.80 -2.80 -2.55
N ARG A 68 19.45 -3.71 -3.46
CA ARG A 68 19.19 -3.40 -4.88
C ARG A 68 17.84 -3.95 -5.26
N GLU A 69 17.12 -3.19 -6.06
CA GLU A 69 15.86 -3.62 -6.61
C GLU A 69 16.02 -3.87 -8.10
N VAL A 70 15.47 -4.99 -8.54
CA VAL A 70 15.36 -5.33 -9.96
C VAL A 70 13.89 -5.44 -10.29
N GLU A 71 13.42 -4.55 -11.16
CA GLU A 71 12.06 -4.60 -11.70
C GLU A 71 11.94 -5.81 -12.62
N LEU A 72 10.91 -6.62 -12.37
CA LEU A 72 10.61 -7.81 -13.14
C LEU A 72 9.75 -7.43 -14.33
N THR A 73 9.94 -8.16 -15.41
CA THR A 73 9.28 -7.90 -16.68
C THR A 73 8.36 -9.01 -17.11
N GLN A 74 8.35 -10.14 -16.38
CA GLN A 74 7.32 -11.17 -16.45
C GLN A 74 5.92 -10.60 -16.18
N LYS A 75 4.91 -11.19 -16.82
CA LYS A 75 3.49 -10.79 -16.70
C LYS A 75 2.63 -11.85 -16.04
N LYS A 76 3.23 -12.92 -15.54
CA LYS A 76 2.55 -13.97 -14.79
C LYS A 76 3.15 -14.10 -13.40
N ASP A 77 2.28 -14.15 -12.41
CA ASP A 77 2.64 -14.52 -11.06
C ASP A 77 3.20 -15.93 -11.04
N ASP A 78 4.23 -16.13 -10.21
CA ASP A 78 4.80 -17.43 -9.93
C ASP A 78 5.30 -18.17 -11.19
N TRP A 79 5.68 -17.40 -12.22
CA TRP A 79 6.25 -17.96 -13.43
C TRP A 79 7.70 -18.37 -13.20
N GLN A 80 8.02 -19.60 -13.58
CA GLN A 80 9.37 -20.16 -13.55
C GLN A 80 9.47 -21.24 -14.61
N ALA A 81 10.11 -20.93 -15.73
CA ALA A 81 10.34 -21.88 -16.83
C ALA A 81 11.41 -22.91 -16.45
N PHE A 82 12.37 -22.52 -15.60
CA PHE A 82 13.45 -23.38 -15.12
C PHE A 82 13.24 -23.77 -13.65
N ASP A 83 12.77 -24.98 -13.39
CA ASP A 83 12.57 -25.52 -12.03
C ASP A 83 13.46 -26.76 -11.81
N PRO A 84 14.53 -26.69 -10.97
CA PRO A 84 14.93 -25.57 -10.12
C PRO A 84 15.64 -24.42 -10.86
N VAL A 85 15.56 -23.22 -10.28
CA VAL A 85 16.34 -22.05 -10.69
C VAL A 85 17.56 -21.90 -9.79
N THR A 86 18.70 -21.46 -10.34
CA THR A 86 19.91 -21.14 -9.56
C THR A 86 20.41 -19.72 -9.84
N ILE A 87 20.54 -18.92 -8.78
CA ILE A 87 20.98 -17.53 -8.81
C ILE A 87 22.06 -17.33 -7.74
N ALA A 88 23.24 -16.87 -8.14
CA ALA A 88 24.38 -16.63 -7.23
C ALA A 88 24.72 -17.82 -6.30
N GLY A 89 24.55 -19.06 -6.79
CA GLY A 89 24.81 -20.30 -6.03
C GLY A 89 23.66 -20.74 -5.13
N ILE A 90 22.55 -20.00 -5.08
CA ILE A 90 21.33 -20.36 -4.37
C ILE A 90 20.38 -21.06 -5.34
N THR A 91 19.96 -22.28 -5.03
CA THR A 91 19.02 -23.07 -5.82
C THR A 91 17.66 -23.09 -5.12
N HIS A 92 16.59 -22.80 -5.86
CA HIS A 92 15.21 -22.81 -5.35
C HIS A 92 14.28 -23.51 -6.35
N LYS A 93 13.35 -24.32 -5.85
CA LYS A 93 12.28 -24.92 -6.65
C LYS A 93 10.97 -24.21 -6.40
N LYS A 94 10.08 -24.27 -7.40
CA LYS A 94 8.72 -23.76 -7.24
C LYS A 94 7.94 -24.44 -6.10
N SER A 95 8.23 -25.72 -5.83
CA SER A 95 7.66 -26.45 -4.69
C SER A 95 8.20 -26.03 -3.33
N ASP A 96 9.33 -25.30 -3.30
CA ASP A 96 9.96 -24.85 -2.07
C ASP A 96 9.24 -23.59 -1.59
N GLY A 97 8.87 -23.55 -0.31
CA GLY A 97 8.39 -22.31 0.32
C GLY A 97 9.53 -21.30 0.53
N ASP A 98 9.31 -20.37 1.45
CA ASP A 98 10.35 -19.42 1.87
C ASP A 98 11.55 -20.16 2.48
N THR A 99 12.74 -19.76 2.06
CA THR A 99 14.03 -20.22 2.61
C THR A 99 14.78 -19.04 3.22
N ASP A 100 15.96 -19.27 3.80
CA ASP A 100 16.81 -18.19 4.32
C ASP A 100 17.23 -17.17 3.25
N ASN A 101 17.35 -17.61 2.00
CA ASN A 101 17.85 -16.82 0.88
C ASN A 101 16.77 -16.45 -0.14
N TRP A 102 15.55 -16.94 0.02
CA TRP A 102 14.45 -16.76 -0.94
C TRP A 102 13.14 -16.51 -0.20
N LYS A 103 12.56 -15.32 -0.37
CA LYS A 103 11.32 -14.89 0.28
C LYS A 103 10.28 -14.52 -0.75
N GLY A 104 9.11 -15.14 -0.66
CA GLY A 104 8.01 -14.92 -1.58
C GLY A 104 8.22 -15.54 -2.96
N ILE A 105 7.35 -15.15 -3.89
CA ILE A 105 7.29 -15.65 -5.26
C ILE A 105 7.42 -14.49 -6.24
N PRO A 106 8.05 -14.69 -7.41
CA PRO A 106 8.06 -13.70 -8.48
C PRO A 106 6.62 -13.26 -8.83
N LYS A 107 6.37 -11.95 -8.93
CA LYS A 107 5.06 -11.39 -9.28
C LYS A 107 5.05 -10.79 -10.68
N ALA A 108 3.89 -10.79 -11.33
CA ALA A 108 3.71 -10.06 -12.58
C ALA A 108 4.04 -8.57 -12.35
N ASP A 109 4.91 -8.01 -13.18
CA ASP A 109 5.41 -6.63 -13.03
C ASP A 109 6.03 -6.33 -11.65
N GLY A 110 6.50 -7.37 -10.96
CA GLY A 110 7.00 -7.31 -9.60
C GLY A 110 8.38 -6.67 -9.44
N VAL A 111 8.92 -6.78 -8.23
CA VAL A 111 10.29 -6.38 -7.91
C VAL A 111 10.99 -7.52 -7.18
N CYS A 112 12.22 -7.82 -7.56
CA CYS A 112 13.13 -8.61 -6.73
C CYS A 112 14.04 -7.65 -5.96
N GLU A 113 13.84 -7.59 -4.64
CA GLU A 113 14.75 -6.92 -3.73
C GLU A 113 15.87 -7.88 -3.33
N ILE A 114 17.10 -7.47 -3.58
CA ILE A 114 18.32 -8.24 -3.33
C ILE A 114 19.08 -7.55 -2.22
N SER A 115 19.40 -8.29 -1.16
CA SER A 115 20.21 -7.81 -0.05
C SER A 115 21.37 -8.76 0.24
N TYR A 116 22.39 -8.26 0.95
CA TYR A 116 23.52 -9.07 1.38
C TYR A 116 23.41 -9.46 2.86
N ASN A 117 23.35 -10.76 3.13
CA ASN A 117 23.49 -11.29 4.48
C ASN A 117 24.99 -11.46 4.81
N LYS A 118 25.52 -10.54 5.62
CA LYS A 118 26.93 -10.53 6.02
C LYS A 118 27.32 -11.74 6.88
N GLU A 119 26.43 -12.19 7.78
CA GLU A 119 26.72 -13.31 8.68
C GLU A 119 26.91 -14.63 7.93
N LYS A 120 26.06 -14.86 6.93
CA LYS A 120 26.10 -16.06 6.08
C LYS A 120 26.97 -15.89 4.84
N ASN A 121 27.42 -14.67 4.53
CA ASN A 121 28.15 -14.32 3.31
C ASN A 121 27.38 -14.73 2.03
N THR A 122 26.06 -14.50 2.03
CA THR A 122 25.15 -14.88 0.94
C THR A 122 24.21 -13.73 0.59
N VAL A 123 23.57 -13.79 -0.57
CA VAL A 123 22.48 -12.85 -0.92
C VAL A 123 21.12 -13.38 -0.48
N VAL A 124 20.17 -12.50 -0.24
CA VAL A 124 18.77 -12.82 0.02
C VAL A 124 17.91 -12.16 -1.05
N PHE A 125 17.05 -12.95 -1.69
CA PHE A 125 16.06 -12.53 -2.68
C PHE A 125 14.71 -12.36 -2.00
N ASN A 126 14.10 -11.20 -2.15
CA ASN A 126 12.79 -10.88 -1.61
C ASN A 126 11.88 -10.42 -2.76
N TRP A 127 10.99 -11.30 -3.18
CA TRP A 127 10.11 -11.11 -4.32
C TRP A 127 8.82 -10.43 -3.88
N LYS A 128 8.58 -9.23 -4.42
CA LYS A 128 7.46 -8.35 -4.07
C LYS A 128 6.57 -8.12 -5.30
N GLY A 129 5.35 -7.63 -5.06
CA GLY A 129 4.49 -7.08 -6.11
C GLY A 129 5.16 -5.90 -6.83
N SER A 130 4.50 -5.35 -7.85
CA SER A 130 5.03 -4.17 -8.55
C SER A 130 5.40 -3.10 -7.54
N LYS A 131 6.36 -2.23 -7.88
CA LYS A 131 6.51 -0.96 -7.16
C LYS A 131 5.11 -0.35 -7.15
N THR A 132 4.48 -0.36 -5.99
CA THR A 132 3.49 0.66 -5.69
C THR A 132 4.29 1.93 -5.87
N GLU A 133 3.83 2.87 -6.70
CA GLU A 133 4.46 4.18 -6.82
C GLU A 133 4.93 4.59 -5.43
N GLU A 134 6.20 4.97 -5.26
CA GLU A 134 6.69 5.51 -3.99
C GLU A 134 5.69 6.60 -3.59
N SER A 135 4.76 6.28 -2.68
CA SER A 135 3.82 7.25 -2.19
C SER A 135 4.58 8.06 -1.18
N THR A 136 5.47 8.94 -1.65
CA THR A 136 6.14 9.89 -0.78
C THR A 136 5.05 10.73 -0.13
N ILE A 137 4.67 10.34 1.09
CA ILE A 137 3.67 11.04 1.86
C ILE A 137 4.19 12.46 2.01
N ASP A 138 3.41 13.42 1.55
CA ASP A 138 3.77 14.82 1.72
C ASP A 138 3.31 15.25 3.11
N PHE A 139 4.24 15.14 4.08
CA PHE A 139 4.00 15.57 5.45
C PHE A 139 3.82 17.09 5.62
N THR A 140 4.02 17.88 4.55
CA THR A 140 3.67 19.31 4.56
C THR A 140 2.17 19.53 4.38
N LEU A 141 1.42 18.52 3.93
CA LEU A 141 -0.04 18.55 3.85
C LEU A 141 -0.64 18.40 5.25
N GLY A 142 -1.02 19.53 5.83
CA GLY A 142 -1.70 19.58 7.12
C GLY A 142 -2.98 18.73 7.13
N LEU A 143 -3.18 17.97 8.20
CA LEU A 143 -4.29 17.01 8.30
C LEU A 143 -5.68 17.65 8.30
N HIS A 144 -5.81 18.95 8.54
CA HIS A 144 -7.10 19.66 8.51
C HIS A 144 -7.48 20.23 7.13
N GLN A 145 -6.55 20.24 6.17
CA GLN A 145 -6.73 20.89 4.87
C GLN A 145 -7.96 20.38 4.11
N ALA A 146 -8.21 19.07 4.14
CA ALA A 146 -9.36 18.48 3.45
C ALA A 146 -10.70 18.89 4.08
N LEU A 147 -10.77 19.00 5.41
CA LEU A 147 -11.95 19.51 6.10
C LEU A 147 -12.17 21.00 5.79
N ASP A 148 -11.12 21.81 5.84
CA ASP A 148 -11.20 23.24 5.54
C ASP A 148 -11.65 23.49 4.09
N ALA A 149 -11.07 22.76 3.13
CA ALA A 149 -11.40 22.88 1.71
C ALA A 149 -12.81 22.37 1.37
N SER A 150 -13.36 21.44 2.17
CA SER A 150 -14.69 20.86 1.92
C SER A 150 -15.86 21.85 2.05
N GLY A 151 -15.63 23.02 2.65
CA GLY A 151 -16.67 23.99 2.95
C GLY A 151 -17.65 23.58 4.06
N LEU A 152 -17.47 22.39 4.66
CA LEU A 152 -18.34 21.89 5.72
C LEU A 152 -18.34 22.80 6.94
N LEU A 153 -17.18 23.33 7.35
CA LEU A 153 -17.04 24.24 8.49
C LEU A 153 -17.75 25.58 8.27
N THR A 154 -17.89 26.03 7.03
CA THR A 154 -18.59 27.28 6.69
C THR A 154 -20.06 27.07 6.34
N GLY A 155 -20.46 25.83 6.07
CA GLY A 155 -21.82 25.43 5.71
C GLY A 155 -22.46 24.56 6.78
N THR A 156 -22.58 23.26 6.51
CA THR A 156 -23.32 22.29 7.33
C THR A 156 -22.95 22.28 8.81
N LEU A 157 -21.67 22.51 9.13
CA LEU A 157 -21.16 22.45 10.50
C LEU A 157 -21.12 23.80 11.21
N LYS A 158 -21.34 24.91 10.49
CA LYS A 158 -20.96 26.27 10.92
C LYS A 158 -21.34 26.63 12.36
N ASP A 159 -22.54 26.25 12.78
CA ASP A 159 -23.11 26.60 14.09
C ASP A 159 -23.15 25.40 15.06
N LEU A 160 -22.47 24.29 14.73
CA LEU A 160 -22.43 23.10 15.57
C LEU A 160 -21.33 23.20 16.63
N HIS A 161 -21.76 23.20 17.89
CA HIS A 161 -20.88 23.10 19.06
C HIS A 161 -20.28 21.69 19.28
N PHE A 162 -20.73 20.71 18.48
CA PHE A 162 -20.16 19.37 18.48
C PHE A 162 -20.43 18.69 17.14
N PHE A 163 -19.39 18.15 16.52
CA PHE A 163 -19.46 17.31 15.33
C PHE A 163 -18.50 16.13 15.44
N GLU A 164 -18.86 15.06 14.73
CA GLU A 164 -18.07 13.84 14.58
C GLU A 164 -18.18 13.37 13.13
N ILE A 165 -17.03 13.15 12.49
CA ILE A 165 -16.94 12.68 11.10
C ILE A 165 -15.90 11.57 11.04
N ASP A 166 -16.37 10.32 11.14
CA ASP A 166 -15.52 9.14 11.04
C ASP A 166 -15.36 8.66 9.59
N SER A 167 -14.14 8.32 9.19
CA SER A 167 -13.89 7.74 7.87
C SER A 167 -14.46 6.32 7.75
N THR A 168 -14.64 5.59 8.85
CA THR A 168 -15.20 4.23 8.84
C THR A 168 -16.71 4.19 8.60
N TYR A 169 -17.44 5.27 8.88
CA TYR A 169 -18.87 5.32 8.58
C TYR A 169 -19.12 5.64 7.10
N ARG A 170 -19.08 4.60 6.24
CA ARG A 170 -19.20 4.72 4.77
C ARG A 170 -20.49 5.38 4.26
N LYS A 171 -21.53 5.46 5.08
CA LYS A 171 -22.78 6.15 4.74
C LYS A 171 -22.75 7.66 5.01
N SER A 172 -21.70 8.19 5.66
CA SER A 172 -21.56 9.63 5.94
C SER A 172 -21.36 10.43 4.65
N ASP A 173 -22.27 11.34 4.34
CA ASP A 173 -22.10 12.27 3.22
C ASP A 173 -21.00 13.31 3.51
N MET A 174 -20.82 13.71 4.77
CA MET A 174 -19.71 14.59 5.17
C MET A 174 -18.35 13.93 4.95
N ALA A 175 -18.20 12.66 5.33
CA ALA A 175 -16.94 11.95 5.09
C ALA A 175 -16.71 11.69 3.58
N LYS A 176 -17.76 11.54 2.76
CA LYS A 176 -17.62 11.48 1.30
C LYS A 176 -17.17 12.83 0.74
N GLU A 177 -17.70 13.93 1.26
CA GLU A 177 -17.31 15.28 0.83
C GLU A 177 -15.83 15.55 1.13
N ILE A 178 -15.37 15.29 2.35
CA ILE A 178 -13.96 15.46 2.74
C ILE A 178 -13.02 14.68 1.82
N ARG A 179 -13.36 13.44 1.46
CA ARG A 179 -12.53 12.59 0.60
C ARG A 179 -12.24 13.21 -0.78
N LYS A 180 -13.11 14.07 -1.30
CA LYS A 180 -12.88 14.76 -2.58
C LYS A 180 -11.71 15.74 -2.53
N TYR A 181 -11.32 16.18 -1.32
CA TYR A 181 -10.27 17.17 -1.09
C TYR A 181 -9.02 16.57 -0.43
N ILE A 182 -9.01 15.25 -0.18
CA ILE A 182 -7.79 14.56 0.25
C ILE A 182 -6.90 14.37 -0.97
N LYS A 183 -5.71 14.97 -0.96
CA LYS A 183 -4.72 14.82 -2.03
C LYS A 183 -4.14 13.40 -2.04
N ASP A 184 -3.75 12.91 -3.21
CA ASP A 184 -3.27 11.53 -3.41
C ASP A 184 -2.11 11.15 -2.47
N ASN A 185 -1.16 12.07 -2.25
CA ASN A 185 -0.01 11.90 -1.37
C ASN A 185 -0.26 12.32 0.10
N SER A 186 -1.51 12.50 0.52
CA SER A 186 -1.85 12.80 1.90
C SER A 186 -1.83 11.55 2.78
N LEU A 187 -1.35 11.69 4.01
CA LEU A 187 -1.43 10.65 5.03
C LEU A 187 -2.87 10.12 5.24
N LEU A 188 -3.89 10.95 5.01
CA LEU A 188 -5.29 10.56 5.17
C LEU A 188 -5.81 9.54 4.15
N ASN A 189 -5.06 9.28 3.06
CA ASN A 189 -5.35 8.17 2.14
C ASN A 189 -4.92 6.81 2.68
N HIS A 190 -4.15 6.80 3.78
CA HIS A 190 -3.64 5.59 4.40
C HIS A 190 -4.27 5.44 5.79
N GLY A 191 -4.78 4.25 6.11
CA GLY A 191 -5.36 3.96 7.41
C GLY A 191 -6.74 4.58 7.67
N THR A 192 -7.03 4.87 8.93
CA THR A 192 -8.32 5.40 9.40
C THR A 192 -8.14 6.78 10.00
N TRP A 193 -9.09 7.68 9.73
CA TRP A 193 -9.12 9.02 10.32
C TRP A 193 -10.52 9.38 10.82
N ALA A 194 -10.59 10.33 11.75
CA ALA A 194 -11.83 10.93 12.19
C ALA A 194 -11.62 12.37 12.64
N TYR A 195 -12.56 13.25 12.31
CA TYR A 195 -12.61 14.60 12.85
C TYR A 195 -13.62 14.68 13.98
N TYR A 196 -13.22 15.32 15.08
CA TYR A 196 -14.09 15.60 16.22
C TYR A 196 -13.90 17.05 16.64
N GLY A 197 -14.98 17.72 17.03
CA GLY A 197 -14.82 19.02 17.66
C GLY A 197 -16.01 19.95 17.61
N ASP A 198 -15.75 21.21 17.93
CA ASP A 198 -16.70 22.32 17.85
C ASP A 198 -16.32 23.18 16.63
N ALA A 199 -17.26 23.38 15.71
CA ALA A 199 -17.01 24.14 14.49
C ALA A 199 -16.72 25.62 14.77
N THR A 200 -17.29 26.16 15.86
CA THR A 200 -17.15 27.54 16.32
C THR A 200 -15.87 27.76 17.14
N LYS A 201 -15.25 26.68 17.64
CA LYS A 201 -14.08 26.75 18.53
C LYS A 201 -12.89 25.96 18.00
N ASN A 202 -12.01 26.66 17.29
CA ASN A 202 -10.80 26.10 16.67
C ASN A 202 -9.94 25.28 17.66
N SER A 203 -9.76 25.77 18.89
CA SER A 203 -8.97 25.08 19.93
C SER A 203 -9.55 23.73 20.38
N GLU A 204 -10.78 23.40 20.01
CA GLU A 204 -11.43 22.12 20.30
C GLU A 204 -11.78 21.34 19.05
N ARG A 205 -11.08 21.58 17.93
CA ARG A 205 -11.13 20.74 16.74
C ARG A 205 -9.89 19.86 16.64
N TYR A 206 -10.15 18.58 16.46
CA TYR A 206 -9.16 17.53 16.46
C TYR A 206 -9.36 16.64 15.23
N LEU A 207 -8.26 16.22 14.64
CA LEU A 207 -8.21 15.05 13.79
C LEU A 207 -7.46 13.95 14.52
N PHE A 208 -8.01 12.74 14.50
CA PHE A 208 -7.35 11.52 14.93
C PHE A 208 -7.04 10.67 13.70
N TRP A 209 -5.85 10.08 13.66
CA TRP A 209 -5.39 9.21 12.59
C TRP A 209 -4.67 7.98 13.15
N THR A 210 -4.87 6.83 12.52
CA THR A 210 -4.10 5.61 12.76
C THR A 210 -3.85 4.92 11.42
N SER A 211 -2.70 4.26 11.26
CA SER A 211 -2.41 3.42 10.09
C SER A 211 -3.31 2.20 9.99
N PHE A 212 -4.00 1.81 11.07
CA PHE A 212 -4.81 0.60 11.11
C PHE A 212 -6.10 0.78 10.29
N ASP A 213 -6.47 -0.23 9.50
CA ASP A 213 -7.73 -0.26 8.75
C ASP A 213 -8.87 -0.82 9.62
N LEU A 214 -9.53 0.05 10.39
CA LEU A 214 -10.63 -0.32 11.30
C LEU A 214 -11.91 -0.76 10.55
N ASN A 215 -11.97 -0.56 9.22
CA ASN A 215 -13.04 -1.12 8.42
C ASN A 215 -12.85 -2.61 8.16
N LYS A 216 -11.61 -3.04 7.92
CA LYS A 216 -11.29 -4.43 7.58
C LYS A 216 -11.05 -5.28 8.82
N ASP A 217 -10.22 -4.81 9.75
CA ASP A 217 -9.86 -5.62 10.91
C ASP A 217 -10.81 -5.36 12.08
N LYS A 218 -11.78 -6.27 12.24
CA LYS A 218 -12.75 -6.21 13.34
C LYS A 218 -12.17 -6.63 14.69
N SER A 219 -11.01 -7.30 14.72
CA SER A 219 -10.38 -7.75 15.97
C SER A 219 -9.88 -6.56 16.82
N LEU A 220 -9.68 -5.40 16.20
CA LEU A 220 -9.32 -4.14 16.85
C LEU A 220 -10.47 -3.51 17.65
N ALA A 221 -11.69 -4.05 17.57
CA ALA A 221 -12.80 -3.57 18.37
C ALA A 221 -12.48 -3.60 19.87
N ASN A 222 -12.67 -2.46 20.53
CA ASN A 222 -12.44 -2.23 21.96
C ASN A 222 -10.98 -2.38 22.41
N LYS A 223 -10.01 -2.34 21.50
CA LYS A 223 -8.57 -2.38 21.79
C LYS A 223 -7.96 -0.98 21.85
N GLU A 224 -6.91 -0.83 22.65
CA GLU A 224 -6.05 0.36 22.61
C GLU A 224 -5.19 0.32 21.34
N ILE A 225 -5.26 1.40 20.57
CA ILE A 225 -4.52 1.60 19.32
C ILE A 225 -3.68 2.87 19.42
N PRO A 226 -2.50 2.92 18.77
CA PRO A 226 -1.74 4.15 18.67
C PRO A 226 -2.47 5.11 17.72
N VAL A 227 -2.36 6.40 18.00
CA VAL A 227 -2.94 7.46 17.16
C VAL A 227 -2.02 8.66 17.03
N ILE A 228 -2.05 9.29 15.86
CA ILE A 228 -1.63 10.67 15.68
C ILE A 228 -2.86 11.55 15.89
N ILE A 229 -2.70 12.62 16.66
CA ILE A 229 -3.74 13.62 16.91
C ILE A 229 -3.21 14.96 16.42
N SER A 230 -3.98 15.62 15.55
CA SER A 230 -3.70 16.98 15.09
C SER A 230 -4.78 17.93 15.57
N THR A 231 -4.40 18.98 16.29
CA THR A 231 -5.31 20.09 16.64
C THR A 231 -5.35 21.11 15.51
N ALA A 232 -6.50 21.78 15.32
CA ALA A 232 -6.69 22.72 14.21
C ALA A 232 -5.83 24.01 14.32
N ASP A 233 -5.12 24.22 15.44
CA ASP A 233 -4.05 25.21 15.59
C ASP A 233 -2.67 24.70 15.12
N GLY A 234 -2.63 23.55 14.42
CA GLY A 234 -1.44 23.04 13.75
C GLY A 234 -0.46 22.26 14.64
N LYS A 235 -0.89 21.78 15.81
CA LYS A 235 -0.03 20.97 16.69
C LYS A 235 -0.29 19.48 16.49
N TYR A 236 0.75 18.68 16.69
CA TYR A 236 0.71 17.23 16.51
C TYR A 236 1.08 16.50 17.79
N TYR A 237 0.39 15.39 18.06
CA TYR A 237 0.60 14.55 19.23
C TYR A 237 0.57 13.08 18.84
N VAL A 238 1.41 12.27 19.46
CA VAL A 238 1.28 10.80 19.42
C VAL A 238 0.76 10.34 20.78
N SER A 239 -0.32 9.56 20.75
CA SER A 239 -1.03 9.08 21.94
C SER A 239 -1.64 7.70 21.67
N SER A 240 -2.50 7.23 22.57
CA SER A 240 -3.34 6.05 22.34
C SER A 240 -4.82 6.38 22.47
N SER A 241 -5.65 5.60 21.80
CA SER A 241 -7.10 5.64 21.97
C SER A 241 -7.71 4.25 21.94
N LYS A 242 -8.88 4.11 22.55
CA LYS A 242 -9.68 2.90 22.47
C LYS A 242 -10.53 2.90 21.19
N ALA A 243 -10.16 2.06 20.22
CA ALA A 243 -10.99 1.82 19.05
C ALA A 243 -12.33 1.22 19.50
N THR A 244 -13.46 1.85 19.18
CA THR A 244 -14.75 1.47 19.78
C THR A 244 -15.74 1.01 18.74
N GLN A 245 -16.34 -0.16 18.96
CA GLN A 245 -17.42 -0.67 18.12
C GLN A 245 -18.72 0.08 18.40
N ARG A 246 -19.37 0.55 17.33
CA ARG A 246 -20.63 1.28 17.41
C ARG A 246 -21.67 0.67 16.48
N ASN A 247 -22.92 0.76 16.88
CA ASN A 247 -24.06 0.49 16.01
C ASN A 247 -24.80 1.81 15.77
N TYR A 248 -24.97 2.19 14.50
CA TYR A 248 -25.73 3.38 14.13
C TYR A 248 -26.57 3.07 12.89
N ASN A 249 -27.88 3.29 12.99
CA ASN A 249 -28.86 2.96 11.95
C ASN A 249 -28.69 1.54 11.38
N GLY A 250 -28.50 0.56 12.26
CA GLY A 250 -28.32 -0.85 11.91
C GLY A 250 -26.97 -1.19 11.28
N VAL A 251 -26.03 -0.24 11.20
CA VAL A 251 -24.68 -0.45 10.69
C VAL A 251 -23.70 -0.53 11.85
N THR A 252 -23.01 -1.66 11.97
CA THR A 252 -21.91 -1.84 12.92
C THR A 252 -20.58 -1.41 12.29
N TYR A 253 -19.87 -0.49 12.94
CA TYR A 253 -18.56 0.01 12.49
C TYR A 253 -17.65 0.28 13.70
N ILE A 254 -16.35 0.44 13.46
CA ILE A 254 -15.36 0.72 14.50
C ILE A 254 -14.88 2.16 14.33
N THR A 255 -14.88 2.92 15.41
CA THR A 255 -14.41 4.30 15.49
C THR A 255 -13.04 4.36 16.13
N ILE A 256 -12.22 5.36 15.79
CA ILE A 256 -10.86 5.51 16.37
C ILE A 256 -10.94 5.83 17.86
N VAL A 257 -11.97 6.58 18.26
CA VAL A 257 -12.16 7.04 19.64
C VAL A 257 -13.57 6.69 20.11
N ASP A 258 -13.71 6.41 21.40
CA ASP A 258 -15.00 6.27 22.06
C ASP A 258 -15.83 7.56 21.95
N LYS A 259 -17.17 7.41 21.88
CA LYS A 259 -18.09 8.53 21.69
C LYS A 259 -18.03 9.48 22.87
N LYS A 260 -17.88 10.77 22.58
CA LYS A 260 -17.98 11.85 23.58
C LYS A 260 -19.26 12.64 23.39
N GLY A 261 -19.68 13.31 24.46
CA GLY A 261 -20.85 14.20 24.49
C GLY A 261 -20.53 15.66 24.16
N ASN A 262 -19.26 16.05 24.16
CA ASN A 262 -18.81 17.37 23.73
C ASN A 262 -17.33 17.35 23.31
N SER A 263 -16.90 18.41 22.61
CA SER A 263 -15.56 18.57 22.06
C SER A 263 -14.44 18.65 23.11
N SER A 264 -14.70 19.24 24.27
CA SER A 264 -13.69 19.37 25.35
C SER A 264 -13.22 18.02 25.91
N GLN A 265 -14.05 16.97 25.78
CA GLN A 265 -13.74 15.62 26.25
C GLN A 265 -12.67 14.89 25.40
N TYR A 266 -12.22 15.48 24.29
CA TYR A 266 -11.08 14.97 23.52
C TYR A 266 -9.72 15.54 23.98
N LYS A 267 -9.73 16.62 24.79
CA LYS A 267 -8.51 17.23 25.33
C LYS A 267 -7.60 16.27 26.11
N PRO A 268 -8.12 15.31 26.92
CA PRO A 268 -7.26 14.38 27.66
C PRO A 268 -6.35 13.51 26.78
N TYR A 269 -6.69 13.27 25.50
CA TYR A 269 -5.85 12.47 24.61
C TYR A 269 -4.56 13.20 24.22
N ILE A 270 -4.60 14.53 24.07
CA ILE A 270 -3.42 15.35 23.80
C ILE A 270 -2.63 15.68 25.07
N GLU A 271 -3.30 15.78 26.23
CA GLU A 271 -2.63 15.98 27.54
C GLU A 271 -1.80 14.76 27.96
N LYS A 272 -2.22 13.55 27.57
CA LYS A 272 -1.48 12.31 27.78
C LYS A 272 -0.47 12.00 26.66
N GLY A 273 -0.63 12.66 25.50
CA GLY A 273 0.19 12.43 24.33
C GLY A 273 1.53 13.15 24.39
N THR A 274 2.48 12.69 23.58
CA THR A 274 3.74 13.41 23.35
C THR A 274 3.55 14.39 22.21
N LYS A 275 3.92 15.67 22.41
CA LYS A 275 3.82 16.72 21.39
C LYS A 275 5.01 16.69 20.44
N TYR A 276 4.78 16.98 19.16
CA TYR A 276 5.79 17.11 18.11
C TYR A 276 5.60 18.41 17.33
N ASP A 277 6.69 18.93 16.78
CA ASP A 277 6.73 20.21 16.06
C ASP A 277 6.27 20.08 14.59
N SER A 278 6.33 18.87 14.03
CA SER A 278 5.91 18.58 12.66
C SER A 278 5.08 17.29 12.57
N LEU A 279 4.29 17.17 11.51
CA LEU A 279 3.57 15.93 11.20
C LEU A 279 4.56 14.79 10.91
N GLU A 280 5.68 15.09 10.27
CA GLU A 280 6.71 14.10 9.95
C GLU A 280 7.33 13.50 11.23
N ASP A 281 7.65 14.34 12.22
CA ASP A 281 8.21 13.85 13.49
C ASP A 281 7.18 13.06 14.30
N ALA A 282 5.93 13.52 14.32
CA ALA A 282 4.83 12.76 14.90
C ALA A 282 4.66 11.40 14.20
N TYR A 283 4.77 11.37 12.88
CA TYR A 283 4.67 10.13 12.10
C TYR A 283 5.84 9.18 12.38
N LYS A 284 7.08 9.66 12.42
CA LYS A 284 8.26 8.85 12.78
C LYS A 284 8.10 8.22 14.17
N ALA A 285 7.65 9.00 15.14
CA ALA A 285 7.38 8.50 16.48
C ALA A 285 6.24 7.48 16.51
N TYR A 286 5.13 7.77 15.84
CA TYR A 286 4.01 6.84 15.67
C TYR A 286 4.46 5.52 15.02
N ALA A 287 5.23 5.59 13.94
CA ALA A 287 5.75 4.43 13.22
C ALA A 287 6.63 3.56 14.12
N ASN A 288 7.44 4.18 15.00
CA ASN A 288 8.20 3.44 16.00
C ASN A 288 7.30 2.74 17.04
N VAL A 289 6.20 3.36 17.47
CA VAL A 289 5.21 2.70 18.35
C VAL A 289 4.58 1.50 17.66
N VAL A 290 4.17 1.63 16.38
CA VAL A 290 3.59 0.52 15.62
C VAL A 290 4.59 -0.61 15.43
N LYS A 291 5.81 -0.32 14.96
CA LYS A 291 6.83 -1.35 14.70
C LYS A 291 7.21 -2.16 15.94
N ASN A 292 7.25 -1.51 17.11
CA ASN A 292 7.70 -2.16 18.35
C ASN A 292 6.55 -2.71 19.20
N GLY A 293 5.40 -2.06 19.20
CA GLY A 293 4.24 -2.43 20.02
C GLY A 293 3.17 -3.24 19.30
N TYR A 294 3.16 -3.23 17.96
CA TYR A 294 2.12 -3.80 17.11
C TYR A 294 2.73 -4.48 15.88
N PRO A 295 3.56 -5.54 16.06
CA PRO A 295 4.34 -6.15 14.99
C PRO A 295 3.49 -6.68 13.82
N ASP A 296 2.28 -7.16 14.11
CA ASP A 296 1.32 -7.64 13.09
C ASP A 296 0.77 -6.52 12.20
N TYR A 297 0.98 -5.26 12.59
CA TYR A 297 0.49 -4.07 11.89
C TYR A 297 1.61 -3.22 11.29
N LYS A 298 2.87 -3.69 11.31
CA LYS A 298 4.02 -2.96 10.74
C LYS A 298 3.82 -2.61 9.25
N ASP A 299 3.16 -3.50 8.51
CA ASP A 299 2.92 -3.36 7.07
C ASP A 299 1.72 -2.43 6.77
N THR A 300 1.05 -1.93 7.81
CA THR A 300 0.02 -0.88 7.67
C THR A 300 0.63 0.52 7.53
N LEU A 301 1.90 0.68 7.89
CA LEU A 301 2.59 1.96 7.80
C LEU A 301 2.82 2.30 6.32
N PRO A 302 2.25 3.42 5.83
CA PRO A 302 2.57 3.88 4.49
C PRO A 302 4.07 4.21 4.37
N GLN A 303 4.66 3.80 3.24
CA GLN A 303 6.09 3.97 2.95
C GLN A 303 6.36 5.30 2.28
#